data_AF-A0A9D1GAB1-F1
#
_entry.id   AF-A0A9D1GAB1-F1
#
_cell.length_a   1.000
_cell.length_b   1.000
_cell.length_c   1.000
_cell.angle_alpha   90.00
_cell.angle_beta   90.00
_cell.angle_gamma   90.00
#
_symmetry.space_group_name_H-M   'P 1'
#
loop_
_entity.id
_entity.type
_entity.pdbx_description
1 polymer ?
#
loop_
_entity_poly.entity_id
_entity_poly.type
_entity_poly.pdbx_seq_one_letter_code
_entity_poly.pdbx_strand_id
1 'polypeptide(L)'
;MRDAIGQFFVLQVILAFVILINGYMAYSVNYARAFRVKNQIVDIIEQYEGPYNREGIEKINSYIDQMTYEVPGRIVNEFESDYGGEASCQNGWCYIPHKVTIASGDEDMTGYYYSVVTFVNIDIPVVNNIIGLGNFLRVYGETRTIY
;
A
#
# COMPACT_ATOMS: atom_id res chain seq x y z
N MET A 1 22.97 -41.87 -21.27
CA MET A 1 21.58 -41.37 -21.22
C MET A 1 21.11 -41.03 -19.80
N ARG A 2 21.55 -41.74 -18.75
CA ARG A 2 21.25 -41.39 -17.34
C ARG A 2 21.84 -40.04 -16.90
N ASP A 3 23.00 -39.65 -17.44
CA ASP A 3 23.63 -38.35 -17.12
C ASP A 3 22.93 -37.14 -17.78
N ALA A 4 22.18 -37.35 -18.87
CA ALA A 4 21.39 -36.29 -19.50
C ALA A 4 20.16 -35.90 -18.66
N ILE A 5 19.59 -36.86 -17.91
CA ILE A 5 18.43 -36.63 -17.02
C ILE A 5 18.83 -35.76 -15.81
N GLY A 6 20.05 -35.93 -15.29
CA GLY A 6 20.57 -35.10 -14.20
C GLY A 6 20.79 -33.64 -14.61
N GLN A 7 21.21 -33.40 -15.86
CA GLN A 7 21.44 -32.05 -16.38
C GLN A 7 20.13 -31.26 -16.58
N PHE A 8 19.04 -31.93 -16.97
CA PHE A 8 17.71 -31.31 -17.04
C PHE A 8 17.17 -30.92 -15.67
N PHE A 9 17.37 -31.74 -14.64
CA PHE A 9 16.94 -31.43 -13.28
C PHE A 9 17.67 -30.20 -12.72
N VAL A 10 18.99 -30.10 -12.93
CA VAL A 10 19.78 -28.93 -12.53
C VAL A 10 19.32 -27.66 -13.25
N LEU A 11 19.05 -27.74 -14.56
CA LEU A 11 18.52 -26.61 -15.34
C LEU A 11 17.18 -26.11 -14.78
N GLN A 12 16.27 -27.03 -14.41
CA GLN A 12 14.97 -26.68 -13.84
C GLN A 12 15.10 -25.99 -12.48
N VAL A 13 16.03 -26.45 -11.64
CA VAL A 13 16.32 -25.82 -10.35
C VAL A 13 16.88 -24.41 -10.54
N ILE A 14 17.82 -24.22 -11.48
CA ILE A 14 18.38 -22.89 -11.79
C ILE A 14 17.26 -21.96 -12.29
N LEU A 15 16.41 -22.43 -13.20
CA LEU A 15 15.27 -21.66 -13.72
C LEU A 15 14.32 -21.22 -12.59
N ALA A 16 14.05 -22.11 -11.63
CA ALA A 16 13.21 -21.80 -10.48
C ALA A 16 13.81 -20.67 -9.62
N PHE A 17 15.12 -20.71 -9.35
CA PHE A 17 15.81 -19.64 -8.61
C PHE A 17 15.83 -18.32 -9.37
N VAL A 18 16.02 -18.35 -10.70
CA VAL A 18 15.96 -17.14 -11.53
C VAL A 18 14.57 -16.49 -11.46
N ILE A 19 13.50 -17.27 -11.55
CA ILE A 19 12.13 -16.75 -11.42
C ILE A 19 11.89 -16.17 -10.02
N LEU A 20 12.35 -16.85 -8.97
CA LEU A 20 12.20 -16.35 -7.59
C LEU A 20 12.95 -15.04 -7.36
N ILE A 21 14.19 -14.92 -7.84
CA ILE A 21 14.99 -13.70 -7.66
C ILE A 21 14.38 -12.52 -8.45
N ASN A 22 13.96 -12.76 -9.70
CA ASN A 22 13.30 -11.72 -10.50
C ASN A 22 11.96 -11.30 -9.89
N GLY A 23 11.17 -12.27 -9.40
CA GLY A 23 9.92 -11.99 -8.69
C GLY A 23 10.14 -11.17 -7.43
N TYR A 24 11.15 -11.51 -6.63
CA TYR A 24 11.52 -10.74 -5.44
C TYR A 24 11.98 -9.32 -5.79
N MET A 25 12.81 -9.14 -6.84
CA MET A 25 13.23 -7.81 -7.29
C MET A 25 12.05 -6.97 -7.77
N ALA A 26 11.14 -7.56 -8.57
CA ALA A 26 9.93 -6.88 -9.02
C ALA A 26 9.05 -6.45 -7.84
N TYR A 27 8.89 -7.31 -6.83
CA TYR A 27 8.19 -6.97 -5.60
C TYR A 27 8.86 -5.81 -4.85
N SER A 28 10.17 -5.88 -4.65
CA SER A 28 10.93 -4.87 -3.91
C SER A 28 10.82 -3.47 -4.54
N VAL A 29 10.94 -3.38 -5.87
CA VAL A 29 10.81 -2.10 -6.59
C VAL A 29 9.41 -1.51 -6.44
N ASN A 30 8.36 -2.33 -6.58
CA ASN A 30 6.99 -1.85 -6.46
C ASN A 30 6.66 -1.48 -5.01
N TYR A 31 7.16 -2.23 -4.02
CA TYR A 31 7.05 -1.91 -2.60
C TYR A 31 7.69 -0.56 -2.28
N ALA A 32 8.89 -0.30 -2.79
CA ALA A 32 9.58 0.97 -2.59
C ALA A 32 8.80 2.16 -3.18
N ARG A 33 8.11 1.97 -4.31
CA ARG A 33 7.23 3.01 -4.89
C ARG A 33 6.03 3.29 -3.99
N ALA A 34 5.30 2.26 -3.56
CA ALA A 34 4.17 2.41 -2.66
C ALA A 34 4.57 3.09 -1.33
N PHE A 35 5.74 2.74 -0.78
CA PHE A 35 6.26 3.38 0.42
C PHE A 35 6.52 4.88 0.25
N ARG A 36 7.04 5.30 -0.90
CA ARG A 36 7.22 6.74 -1.22
C ARG A 36 5.88 7.45 -1.35
N VAL A 37 4.92 6.84 -2.05
CA VAL A 37 3.55 7.37 -2.17
C VAL A 37 2.93 7.57 -0.80
N LYS A 38 2.99 6.54 0.04
CA LYS A 38 2.50 6.60 1.40
C LYS A 38 3.10 7.74 2.22
N ASN A 39 4.43 7.92 2.17
CA ASN A 39 5.09 9.03 2.89
C ASN A 39 4.59 10.39 2.39
N GLN A 40 4.50 10.57 1.07
CA GLN A 40 4.03 11.83 0.51
C GLN A 40 2.57 12.13 0.89
N ILE A 41 1.71 11.11 0.92
CA ILE A 41 0.31 11.26 1.34
C ILE A 41 0.25 11.68 2.81
N VAL A 42 1.02 11.04 3.68
CA VAL A 42 1.15 11.42 5.10
C VAL A 42 1.59 12.89 5.22
N ASP A 43 2.66 13.27 4.53
CA ASP A 43 3.19 14.65 4.56
C ASP A 43 2.14 15.68 4.10
N ILE A 44 1.34 15.35 3.08
CA ILE A 44 0.26 16.23 2.59
C ILE A 44 -0.87 16.31 3.62
N ILE A 45 -1.33 15.18 4.16
CA ILE A 45 -2.39 15.19 5.19
C ILE A 45 -1.97 16.00 6.41
N GLU A 46 -0.71 15.91 6.82
CA GLU A 46 -0.17 16.70 7.92
C GLU A 46 -0.08 18.20 7.58
N GLN A 47 0.32 18.56 6.36
CA GLN A 47 0.38 19.97 5.92
C GLN A 47 -0.99 20.66 5.89
N TYR A 48 -2.04 19.92 5.57
CA TYR A 48 -3.41 20.44 5.45
C TYR A 48 -4.28 20.13 6.67
N GLU A 49 -3.69 19.66 7.78
CA GLU A 49 -4.36 19.35 9.05
C GLU A 49 -5.53 18.37 8.92
N GLY A 50 -5.45 17.44 7.96
CA GLY A 50 -6.40 16.33 7.83
C GLY A 50 -6.78 15.98 6.38
N PRO A 51 -7.46 14.84 6.20
CA PRO A 51 -7.78 14.28 4.87
C PRO A 51 -9.05 14.89 4.25
N TYR A 52 -9.61 15.96 4.82
CA TYR A 52 -10.85 16.59 4.34
C TYR A 52 -10.61 17.83 3.47
N ASN A 53 -9.37 18.32 3.43
CA ASN A 53 -9.04 19.50 2.64
C ASN A 53 -9.00 19.15 1.15
N ARG A 54 -9.86 19.81 0.36
CA ARG A 54 -9.97 19.57 -1.08
C ARG A 54 -8.66 19.83 -1.84
N GLU A 55 -7.90 20.85 -1.45
CA GLU A 55 -6.61 21.17 -2.07
C GLU A 55 -5.57 20.07 -1.78
N GLY A 56 -5.56 19.56 -0.55
CA GLY A 56 -4.69 18.45 -0.15
C GLY A 56 -5.01 17.16 -0.92
N ILE A 57 -6.31 16.84 -1.06
CA ILE A 57 -6.76 15.67 -1.84
C ILE A 57 -6.40 15.81 -3.33
N GLU A 58 -6.64 16.98 -3.93
CA GLU A 58 -6.29 17.23 -5.34
C GLU A 58 -4.77 17.07 -5.56
N LYS A 59 -3.95 17.53 -4.61
CA LYS A 59 -2.49 17.36 -4.64
C LYS A 59 -2.09 15.90 -4.51
N ILE A 60 -2.72 15.13 -3.63
CA ILE A 60 -2.49 13.68 -3.48
C ILE A 60 -2.83 12.96 -4.79
N ASN A 61 -4.00 13.21 -5.38
CA ASN A 61 -4.43 12.57 -6.62
C ASN A 61 -3.47 12.89 -7.77
N SER A 62 -3.06 14.16 -7.90
CA SER A 62 -2.09 14.55 -8.93
C SER A 62 -0.73 13.87 -8.77
N TYR A 63 -0.32 13.58 -7.52
CA TYR A 63 0.94 12.88 -7.23
C TYR A 63 0.82 11.39 -7.55
N ILE A 64 -0.30 10.76 -7.20
CA ILE A 64 -0.58 9.35 -7.51
C ILE A 64 -0.56 9.12 -9.03
N ASP A 65 -1.23 10.00 -9.78
CA ASP A 65 -1.28 9.94 -11.25
C ASP A 65 0.12 10.04 -11.88
N GLN A 66 0.98 10.92 -11.33
CA GLN A 66 2.37 11.06 -11.78
C GLN A 66 3.23 9.82 -11.53
N MET A 67 2.90 9.03 -10.51
CA MET A 67 3.69 7.85 -10.16
C MET A 67 3.33 6.59 -10.95
N THR A 68 2.38 6.67 -11.90
CA THR A 68 1.82 5.50 -12.63
C THR A 68 1.48 4.39 -11.63
N TYR A 69 0.87 4.81 -10.52
CA TYR A 69 0.51 3.97 -9.42
C TYR A 69 -0.98 3.66 -9.56
N GLU A 70 -1.29 2.67 -10.39
CA GLU A 70 -2.67 2.26 -10.60
C GLU A 70 -2.94 1.03 -9.72
N VAL A 71 -3.89 1.14 -8.80
CA VAL A 71 -4.30 0.02 -7.93
C VAL A 71 -5.65 -0.48 -8.43
N PRO A 72 -5.82 -1.80 -8.66
CA PRO A 72 -7.12 -2.35 -9.01
C PRO A 72 -8.17 -2.01 -7.95
N GLY A 73 -9.26 -1.35 -8.36
CA GLY A 73 -10.33 -0.91 -7.43
C GLY A 73 -10.92 -2.05 -6.59
N ARG A 74 -10.86 -3.30 -7.07
CA ARG A 74 -11.24 -4.48 -6.29
C ARG A 74 -10.47 -4.60 -4.97
N ILE A 75 -9.14 -4.39 -4.97
CA ILE A 75 -8.30 -4.52 -3.78
C ILE A 75 -8.66 -3.44 -2.75
N VAL A 76 -8.92 -2.23 -3.24
CA VAL A 76 -9.32 -1.08 -2.44
C VAL A 76 -10.69 -1.33 -1.79
N ASN A 77 -11.66 -1.81 -2.57
CA ASN A 77 -13.00 -2.10 -2.09
C ASN A 77 -13.03 -3.29 -1.10
N GLU A 78 -12.21 -4.32 -1.33
CA GLU A 78 -12.04 -5.43 -0.38
C GLU A 78 -11.50 -4.91 0.96
N PHE A 79 -10.50 -4.01 0.94
CA PHE A 79 -9.97 -3.39 2.14
C PHE A 79 -11.01 -2.52 2.88
N GLU A 80 -11.76 -1.70 2.15
CA GLU A 80 -12.82 -0.85 2.72
C GLU A 80 -13.90 -1.71 3.40
N SER A 81 -14.28 -2.83 2.77
CA SER A 81 -15.22 -3.79 3.33
C SER A 81 -14.68 -4.54 4.55
N ASP A 82 -13.39 -4.89 4.57
CA ASP A 82 -12.74 -5.55 5.73
C ASP A 82 -12.76 -4.65 6.98
N TYR A 83 -12.71 -3.33 6.80
CA TYR A 83 -12.70 -2.32 7.87
C TYR A 83 -14.08 -1.77 8.25
N GLY A 84 -15.17 -2.40 7.80
CA GLY A 84 -16.53 -2.09 8.28
C GLY A 84 -16.99 -0.65 8.02
N GLY A 85 -16.40 0.04 7.05
CA GLY A 85 -16.69 1.45 6.73
C GLY A 85 -15.97 2.49 7.59
N GLU A 86 -15.04 2.08 8.46
CA GLU A 86 -14.15 3.01 9.18
C GLU A 86 -13.01 3.53 8.30
N ALA A 87 -12.59 2.73 7.32
CA ALA A 87 -11.64 3.16 6.30
C ALA A 87 -12.37 3.95 5.20
N SER A 88 -11.80 5.09 4.80
CA SER A 88 -12.25 5.82 3.61
C SER A 88 -11.19 5.70 2.52
N CYS A 89 -11.60 5.24 1.34
CA CYS A 89 -10.72 4.98 0.22
C CYS A 89 -10.98 5.94 -0.93
N GLN A 90 -9.90 6.44 -1.54
CA GLN A 90 -9.93 7.33 -2.69
C GLN A 90 -8.79 6.99 -3.64
N ASN A 91 -9.03 6.96 -4.96
CA ASN A 91 -8.01 6.88 -6.01
C ASN A 91 -6.78 5.97 -5.71
N GLY A 92 -7.00 4.74 -5.26
CA GLY A 92 -5.92 3.76 -5.00
C GLY A 92 -5.20 3.87 -3.65
N TRP A 93 -5.67 4.70 -2.72
CA TRP A 93 -5.20 4.79 -1.34
C TRP A 93 -6.39 4.84 -0.36
N CYS A 94 -6.14 4.56 0.92
CA CYS A 94 -7.15 4.66 1.96
C CYS A 94 -6.59 5.36 3.20
N TYR A 95 -7.47 5.94 4.01
CA TYR A 95 -7.12 6.42 5.35
C TYR A 95 -8.12 5.94 6.40
N ILE A 96 -7.64 5.75 7.63
CA ILE A 96 -8.45 5.35 8.78
C ILE A 96 -8.27 6.43 9.87
N PRO A 97 -9.35 7.10 10.32
CA PRO A 97 -9.29 8.06 11.40
C PRO A 97 -9.23 7.35 12.75
N HIS A 98 -8.29 7.76 13.60
CA HIS A 98 -8.18 7.28 14.98
C HIS A 98 -8.32 8.46 15.95
N LYS A 99 -9.25 8.33 16.90
CA LYS A 99 -9.48 9.34 17.94
C LYS A 99 -8.54 9.11 19.11
N VAL A 100 -7.87 10.17 19.56
CA VAL A 100 -7.06 10.19 20.78
C VAL A 100 -7.65 11.24 21.71
N THR A 101 -8.09 10.80 22.88
CA THR A 101 -8.52 11.72 23.94
C THR A 101 -7.40 11.81 24.96
N ILE A 102 -6.93 13.03 25.24
CA ILE A 102 -5.99 13.28 26.33
C ILE A 102 -6.79 13.89 27.48
N ALA A 103 -6.95 13.11 28.57
CA ALA A 103 -7.50 13.62 29.82
C ALA A 103 -6.44 14.52 30.47
N SER A 104 -6.60 15.85 30.37
CA SER A 104 -5.74 16.84 31.01
C SER A 104 -6.58 17.77 31.90
N GLY A 105 -7.00 17.28 33.07
CA GLY A 105 -7.75 18.10 34.02
C GLY A 105 -9.17 18.46 33.54
N ASP A 106 -9.55 19.74 33.68
CA ASP A 106 -10.94 20.25 33.48
C ASP A 106 -11.40 20.34 32.00
N GLU A 107 -10.52 20.14 31.02
CA GLU A 107 -10.87 20.14 29.60
C GLU A 107 -10.30 18.91 28.89
N ASP A 108 -11.19 18.06 28.35
CA ASP A 108 -10.81 16.92 27.52
C ASP A 108 -10.39 17.41 26.13
N MET A 109 -9.08 17.38 25.85
CA MET A 109 -8.57 17.64 24.50
C MET A 109 -8.73 16.38 23.64
N THR A 110 -9.52 16.48 22.58
CA THR A 110 -9.66 15.42 21.56
C THR A 110 -8.79 15.74 20.36
N GLY A 111 -7.83 14.87 20.05
CA GLY A 111 -7.06 14.91 18.81
C GLY A 111 -7.38 13.72 17.90
N TYR A 112 -7.00 13.82 16.63
CA TYR A 112 -7.14 12.77 15.63
C TYR A 112 -5.79 12.48 14.97
N TYR A 113 -5.45 11.21 14.79
CA TYR A 113 -4.39 10.80 13.87
C TYR A 113 -4.98 9.89 12.78
N TYR A 114 -4.33 9.86 11.62
CA TYR A 114 -4.83 9.12 10.46
C TYR A 114 -3.82 8.06 10.05
N SER A 115 -4.29 6.83 9.89
CA SER A 115 -3.51 5.74 9.30
C SER A 115 -3.75 5.70 7.80
N VAL A 116 -2.73 6.01 7.01
CA VAL A 116 -2.73 5.97 5.55
C VAL A 116 -2.28 4.59 5.07
N VAL A 117 -3.05 4.01 4.15
CA VAL A 117 -2.80 2.71 3.54
C VAL A 117 -2.68 2.86 2.04
N THR A 118 -1.61 2.29 1.49
CA THR A 118 -1.36 2.21 0.05
C THR A 118 -1.12 0.75 -0.34
N PHE A 119 -1.43 0.39 -1.58
CA PHE A 119 -1.33 -0.96 -2.14
C PHE A 119 -0.26 -1.11 -3.23
N VAL A 120 0.72 -1.96 -3.05
CA VAL A 120 1.70 -2.32 -4.08
C VAL A 120 0.97 -2.98 -5.25
N ASN A 121 0.94 -2.37 -6.45
CA ASN A 121 0.49 -3.08 -7.65
C ASN A 121 1.67 -3.80 -8.31
N ILE A 122 1.51 -5.10 -8.58
CA ILE A 122 2.49 -5.92 -9.29
C ILE A 122 1.76 -6.64 -10.41
N ASP A 123 1.85 -6.11 -11.61
CA ASP A 123 1.33 -6.78 -12.79
C ASP A 123 2.35 -7.78 -13.33
N ILE A 124 2.38 -8.97 -12.72
CA ILE A 124 3.10 -10.12 -13.28
C ILE A 124 2.04 -11.10 -13.80
N PRO A 125 1.90 -11.26 -15.13
CA PRO A 125 0.83 -12.07 -15.74
C PRO A 125 0.84 -13.55 -15.30
N VAL A 126 2.00 -14.06 -14.87
CA VAL A 126 2.15 -15.44 -14.36
C VAL A 126 1.67 -15.58 -12.91
N VAL A 127 1.82 -14.54 -12.10
CA VAL A 127 1.54 -14.57 -10.66
C VAL A 127 0.11 -14.11 -10.35
N ASN A 128 -0.46 -13.26 -11.20
CA ASN A 128 -1.77 -12.65 -11.03
C ASN A 128 -2.93 -13.68 -10.90
N ASN A 129 -2.74 -14.90 -11.41
CA ASN A 129 -3.74 -15.99 -11.32
C ASN A 129 -3.46 -17.02 -10.22
N ILE A 130 -2.26 -17.04 -9.62
CA ILE A 130 -1.84 -18.14 -8.72
C ILE A 130 -1.91 -17.73 -7.26
N ILE A 131 -1.75 -16.44 -6.95
CA ILE A 131 -1.63 -16.00 -5.57
C ILE A 131 -2.68 -14.92 -5.32
N GLY A 132 -3.55 -15.16 -4.33
CA GLY A 132 -4.49 -14.18 -3.78
C GLY A 132 -3.72 -13.11 -3.01
N LEU A 133 -3.07 -12.21 -3.77
CA LEU A 133 -2.09 -11.24 -3.31
C LEU A 133 -2.69 -10.02 -2.56
N GLY A 134 -4.00 -9.97 -2.30
CA GLY A 134 -4.67 -8.76 -1.76
C GLY A 134 -4.16 -8.29 -0.38
N ASN A 135 -3.61 -9.19 0.43
CA ASN A 135 -3.20 -8.87 1.81
C ASN A 135 -1.72 -8.54 1.97
N PHE A 136 -0.85 -9.12 1.13
CA PHE A 136 0.60 -8.93 1.27
C PHE A 136 1.12 -7.66 0.57
N LEU A 137 0.29 -7.05 -0.28
CA LEU A 137 0.63 -5.85 -1.06
C LEU A 137 0.38 -4.55 -0.29
N ARG A 138 0.17 -4.55 1.02
CA ARG A 138 -0.25 -3.32 1.74
C ARG A 138 0.93 -2.62 2.42
N VAL A 139 0.97 -1.30 2.33
CA VAL A 139 1.95 -0.44 3.02
C VAL A 139 1.22 0.58 3.88
N TYR A 140 1.53 0.57 5.17
CA TYR A 140 0.89 1.40 6.20
C TYR A 140 1.80 2.54 6.64
N GLY A 141 1.21 3.69 6.98
CA GLY A 141 1.87 4.82 7.62
C GLY A 141 0.88 5.63 8.43
N GLU A 142 1.36 6.26 9.49
CA GLU A 142 0.52 7.03 10.41
C GLU A 142 0.94 8.49 10.37
N THR A 143 -0.03 9.40 10.46
CA THR A 143 0.24 10.83 10.63
C THR A 143 0.48 11.17 12.10
N ARG A 144 1.09 12.32 12.37
CA ARG A 144 1.08 12.95 13.69
C ARG A 144 -0.37 13.24 14.13
N THR A 145 -0.58 13.24 15.45
CA THR A 145 -1.84 13.70 16.05
C THR A 145 -2.07 15.18 15.75
N ILE A 146 -3.22 15.46 15.14
CA ILE A 146 -3.75 16.79 14.87
C ILE A 146 -4.79 17.09 15.97
N TYR A 147 -4.72 18.27 16.57
CA TYR A 147 -5.59 18.72 17.68
C TYR A 147 -6.50 19.84 17.21
#